data_AF-A0A9E1HX09-F1
#
_entry.id   AF-A0A9E1HX09-F1
#
_cell.length_a   1.000
_cell.length_b   1.000
_cell.length_c   1.000
_cell.angle_alpha   90.00
_cell.angle_beta   90.00
_cell.angle_gamma   90.00
#
_symmetry.space_group_name_H-M   'P 1'
#
loop_
_entity.id
_entity.type
_entity.pdbx_description
1 polymer ?
#
loop_
_entity_poly.entity_id
_entity_poly.type
_entity_poly.pdbx_seq_one_letter_code
_entity_poly.pdbx_strand_id
1 'polypeptide(L)'
;MEAPFLWYDTSKDKFCMIAKDDPKNGTKGITDEWGAGFYAESDDCINFTIGDNPKVYSRVIKWQDGREALQGNLERPSLLFDETGNPTHIFCATGEADRPYELKKRNINNLYEAYTIRKNCIWHIS
;
A
#
# COMPACT_ATOMS: atom_id res chain seq x y z
N MET A 1 8.18 0.21 -9.74
CA MET A 1 7.72 -0.26 -8.42
C MET A 1 8.80 0.04 -7.40
N GLU A 2 8.41 0.35 -6.17
CA GLU A 2 9.33 0.70 -5.09
C GLU A 2 8.84 0.12 -3.75
N ALA A 3 9.74 0.01 -2.78
CA ALA A 3 9.46 -0.35 -1.39
C ALA A 3 8.56 -1.61 -1.19
N PRO A 4 9.00 -2.79 -1.68
CA PRO A 4 8.23 -4.01 -1.50
C PRO A 4 8.19 -4.47 -0.04
N PHE A 5 7.08 -5.07 0.35
CA PHE A 5 6.92 -5.89 1.56
C PHE A 5 6.53 -7.30 1.14
N LEU A 6 7.35 -8.26 1.54
CA LEU A 6 7.24 -9.66 1.15
C LEU A 6 6.86 -10.51 2.37
N TRP A 7 6.00 -11.50 2.18
CA TRP A 7 5.74 -12.55 3.16
C TRP A 7 5.49 -13.89 2.46
N TYR A 8 5.55 -14.98 3.22
CA TYR A 8 5.08 -16.27 2.76
C TYR A 8 3.69 -16.52 3.31
N ASP A 9 2.72 -16.76 2.44
CA ASP A 9 1.36 -17.14 2.82
C ASP A 9 1.25 -18.67 2.83
N THR A 10 1.30 -19.25 4.03
CA THR A 10 1.23 -20.70 4.23
C THR A 10 -0.12 -21.30 3.84
N SER A 11 -1.19 -20.49 3.82
CA SER A 11 -2.52 -20.98 3.42
C SER A 11 -2.62 -21.16 1.90
N LYS A 12 -1.84 -20.37 1.15
CA LYS A 12 -1.76 -20.41 -0.31
C LYS A 12 -0.58 -21.21 -0.86
N ASP A 13 0.41 -21.46 -0.02
CA ASP A 13 1.72 -22.01 -0.42
C ASP A 13 2.41 -21.09 -1.46
N LYS A 14 2.43 -19.78 -1.18
CA LYS A 14 2.97 -18.75 -2.10
C LYS A 14 3.81 -17.71 -1.37
N PHE A 15 4.80 -17.17 -2.09
CA PHE A 15 5.40 -15.89 -1.75
C PHE A 15 4.48 -14.76 -2.23
N CYS A 16 4.20 -13.82 -1.34
CA CYS A 16 3.29 -12.72 -1.58
C CYS A 16 4.00 -11.39 -1.39
N MET A 17 3.68 -10.42 -2.22
CA MET A 17 4.26 -9.08 -2.19
C MET A 17 3.18 -8.02 -2.26
N ILE A 18 3.34 -6.96 -1.47
CA ILE A 18 2.76 -5.65 -1.79
C ILE A 18 3.88 -4.66 -2.08
N ALA A 19 3.70 -3.81 -3.07
CA ALA A 19 4.68 -2.78 -3.42
C ALA A 19 4.00 -1.53 -3.96
N LYS A 20 4.71 -0.39 -3.87
CA LYS A 20 4.23 0.87 -4.43
C LYS A 20 4.35 0.83 -5.96
N ASP A 21 3.25 1.11 -6.63
CA ASP A 21 3.20 1.38 -8.06
C ASP A 21 3.65 2.83 -8.32
N ASP A 22 4.89 2.97 -8.80
CA ASP A 22 5.58 4.23 -8.93
C ASP A 22 6.23 4.34 -10.32
N PRO A 23 5.43 4.52 -11.38
CA PRO A 23 5.97 4.66 -12.73
C PRO A 23 6.69 6.00 -12.88
N LYS A 24 7.98 5.97 -13.26
CA LYS A 24 8.84 7.18 -13.33
C LYS A 24 8.80 7.96 -14.65
N ASN A 25 8.06 7.50 -15.67
CA ASN A 25 8.11 8.09 -17.03
C ASN A 25 6.72 8.38 -17.62
N GLY A 26 5.71 8.59 -16.77
CA GLY A 26 4.33 8.87 -17.24
C GLY A 26 3.63 7.65 -17.87
N THR A 27 4.15 6.44 -17.67
CA THR A 27 3.44 5.20 -18.01
C THR A 27 2.25 5.01 -17.06
N LYS A 28 1.23 4.25 -17.51
CA LYS A 28 0.01 3.98 -16.72
C LYS A 28 0.27 3.30 -15.36
N GLY A 29 1.40 2.61 -15.21
CA GLY A 29 1.67 1.78 -14.03
C GLY A 29 0.90 0.46 -14.07
N ILE A 30 0.88 -0.23 -12.94
CA ILE A 30 0.21 -1.51 -12.71
C ILE A 30 -1.27 -1.31 -12.31
N THR A 31 -1.57 -0.23 -11.60
CA THR A 31 -2.84 -0.01 -10.90
C THR A 31 -3.72 1.06 -11.52
N ASP A 32 -3.26 1.70 -12.61
CA ASP A 32 -3.82 2.93 -13.19
C ASP A 32 -3.88 4.13 -12.21
N GLU A 33 -3.28 4.02 -11.03
CA GLU A 33 -3.23 5.07 -10.01
C GLU A 33 -1.79 5.26 -9.52
N TRP A 34 -1.17 6.39 -9.88
CA TRP A 34 0.20 6.68 -9.44
C TRP A 34 0.30 6.70 -7.91
N GLY A 35 1.28 5.95 -7.37
CA GLY A 35 1.61 5.86 -5.95
C GLY A 35 0.66 4.96 -5.13
N ALA A 36 -0.28 4.27 -5.78
CA ALA A 36 -1.06 3.21 -5.16
C ALA A 36 -0.20 1.97 -4.86
N GLY A 37 -0.72 1.05 -4.07
CA GLY A 37 -0.10 -0.25 -3.83
C GLY A 37 -0.67 -1.32 -4.73
N PHE A 38 0.17 -2.26 -5.18
CA PHE A 38 -0.29 -3.46 -5.88
C PHE A 38 0.12 -4.75 -5.16
N TYR A 39 -0.62 -5.83 -5.40
CA TYR A 39 -0.35 -7.18 -4.91
C TYR A 39 0.21 -8.09 -6.02
N ALA A 40 1.12 -8.98 -5.66
CA ALA A 40 1.64 -10.01 -6.54
C ALA A 40 1.97 -11.30 -5.78
N GLU A 41 1.92 -12.43 -6.46
CA GLU A 41 2.22 -13.77 -5.92
C GLU A 41 3.32 -14.46 -6.72
N SER A 42 4.08 -15.34 -6.08
CA SER A 42 5.16 -16.10 -6.70
C SER A 42 5.29 -17.48 -6.05
N ASP A 43 5.63 -18.48 -6.85
CA ASP A 43 5.98 -19.83 -6.39
C ASP A 43 7.45 -19.93 -5.92
N ASP A 44 8.33 -19.11 -6.50
CA ASP A 44 9.79 -19.24 -6.34
C ASP A 44 10.45 -17.99 -5.74
N CYS A 45 9.65 -16.98 -5.35
CA CYS A 45 10.10 -15.68 -4.86
C CYS A 45 10.94 -14.87 -5.88
N ILE A 46 10.92 -15.26 -7.15
CA ILE A 46 11.68 -14.63 -8.24
C ILE A 46 10.69 -14.12 -9.30
N ASN A 47 9.79 -14.98 -9.75
CA ASN A 47 8.83 -14.72 -10.79
C ASN A 47 7.47 -14.42 -10.17
N PHE A 48 7.07 -13.14 -10.20
CA PHE A 48 5.81 -12.69 -9.63
C PHE A 48 4.74 -12.50 -10.70
N THR A 49 3.55 -13.01 -10.42
CA THR A 49 2.34 -12.82 -11.21
C THR A 49 1.47 -11.76 -10.54
N ILE A 50 0.94 -10.85 -11.36
CA ILE A 50 0.03 -9.78 -10.94
C ILE A 50 -1.35 -10.13 -11.48
N GLY A 51 -2.36 -10.15 -10.62
CA GLY A 51 -3.74 -10.43 -11.02
C GLY A 51 -4.44 -9.24 -11.69
N ASP A 52 -5.62 -9.48 -12.26
CA ASP A 52 -6.38 -8.48 -13.03
C ASP A 52 -6.81 -7.25 -12.22
N ASN A 53 -6.96 -7.40 -10.90
CA ASN A 53 -7.34 -6.33 -9.98
C ASN A 53 -6.24 -6.13 -8.93
N PRO A 54 -5.09 -5.55 -9.32
CA PRO A 54 -3.89 -5.62 -8.49
C PRO A 54 -3.87 -4.60 -7.36
N LYS A 55 -4.69 -3.54 -7.42
CA LYS A 55 -4.65 -2.42 -6.48
C LYS A 55 -5.11 -2.83 -5.06
N VAL A 56 -4.25 -2.59 -4.07
CA VAL A 56 -4.52 -2.89 -2.64
C VAL A 56 -4.67 -1.67 -1.75
N TYR A 57 -4.05 -0.53 -2.09
CA TYR A 57 -4.24 0.73 -1.38
C TYR A 57 -4.11 1.93 -2.31
N SER A 58 -4.71 3.05 -1.92
CA SER A 58 -4.67 4.34 -2.63
C SER A 58 -3.97 5.39 -1.77
N ARG A 59 -3.40 6.43 -2.39
CA ARG A 59 -2.91 7.63 -1.66
C ARG A 59 -4.05 8.57 -1.22
N VAL A 60 -5.28 8.31 -1.64
CA VAL A 60 -6.47 8.98 -1.15
C VAL A 60 -6.94 8.26 0.11
N ILE A 61 -6.65 8.84 1.27
CA ILE A 61 -6.94 8.23 2.57
C ILE A 61 -8.26 8.76 3.11
N LYS A 62 -9.16 7.84 3.46
CA LYS A 62 -10.38 8.12 4.23
C LYS A 62 -10.10 7.89 5.71
N TRP A 63 -10.21 8.96 6.49
CA TRP A 63 -9.97 8.97 7.93
C TRP A 63 -11.21 8.51 8.70
N GLN A 64 -11.01 8.06 9.94
CA GLN A 64 -12.12 7.58 10.79
C GLN A 64 -13.14 8.67 11.11
N ASP A 65 -12.74 9.93 11.09
CA ASP A 65 -13.61 11.09 11.27
C ASP A 65 -14.36 11.50 9.98
N GLY A 66 -14.23 10.70 8.91
CA GLY A 66 -14.89 10.92 7.63
C GLY A 66 -14.16 11.88 6.69
N ARG A 67 -13.05 12.51 7.12
CA ARG A 67 -12.23 13.33 6.22
C ARG A 67 -11.59 12.46 5.14
N GLU A 68 -11.34 13.06 3.99
CA GLU A 68 -10.52 12.48 2.93
C GLU A 68 -9.30 13.37 2.72
N ALA A 69 -8.12 12.78 2.57
CA ALA A 69 -6.89 13.53 2.28
C ALA A 69 -6.04 12.82 1.25
N LEU A 70 -5.60 13.57 0.24
CA LEU A 70 -4.56 13.13 -0.67
C LEU A 70 -3.19 13.19 0.02
N GLN A 71 -2.50 12.06 0.00
CA GLN A 71 -1.14 11.95 0.48
C GLN A 71 -0.16 12.16 -0.67
N GLY A 72 0.94 12.87 -0.42
CA GLY A 72 2.02 13.02 -1.39
C GLY A 72 2.61 11.68 -1.78
N ASN A 73 2.82 10.80 -0.80
CA ASN A 73 3.25 9.42 -0.97
C ASN A 73 2.72 8.53 0.16
N LEU A 74 2.63 7.23 -0.13
CA LEU A 74 2.62 6.17 0.85
C LEU A 74 3.87 5.31 0.65
N GLU A 75 4.84 5.46 1.54
CA GLU A 75 6.14 4.80 1.45
C GLU A 75 6.25 3.63 2.43
N ARG A 76 7.04 2.63 2.05
CA ARG A 76 7.40 1.49 2.90
C ARG A 76 6.18 0.80 3.52
N PRO A 77 5.25 0.31 2.68
CA PRO A 77 4.13 -0.48 3.18
C PRO A 77 4.65 -1.64 4.03
N SER A 78 3.97 -1.94 5.13
CA SER A 78 4.22 -3.15 5.92
C SER A 78 2.91 -3.65 6.52
N LEU A 79 2.74 -4.97 6.56
CA LEU A 79 1.51 -5.60 7.05
C LEU A 79 1.64 -5.99 8.51
N LEU A 80 0.55 -5.78 9.27
CA LEU A 80 0.33 -6.46 10.54
C LEU A 80 -0.46 -7.73 10.29
N PHE A 81 -0.01 -8.83 10.86
CA PHE A 81 -0.73 -10.10 10.83
C PHE A 81 -1.37 -10.36 12.20
N ASP A 82 -2.54 -10.99 12.21
CA ASP A 82 -3.11 -11.53 13.44
C ASP A 82 -2.44 -12.86 13.84
N GLU A 83 -2.88 -13.42 14.96
CA GLU A 83 -2.38 -14.68 15.51
C GLU A 83 -2.60 -15.88 14.58
N THR A 84 -3.52 -15.77 13.62
CA THR A 84 -3.81 -16.80 12.62
C THR A 84 -3.04 -16.60 11.31
N GLY A 85 -2.18 -15.58 11.23
CA GLY A 85 -1.39 -15.28 10.04
C GLY A 85 -2.14 -14.49 8.97
N ASN A 86 -3.34 -13.95 9.26
CA ASN A 86 -4.08 -13.15 8.30
C ASN A 86 -3.64 -11.68 8.36
N PRO A 87 -3.41 -11.01 7.22
CA PRO A 87 -3.06 -9.59 7.22
C PRO A 87 -4.28 -8.78 7.68
N THR A 88 -4.12 -7.91 8.67
CA THR A 88 -5.21 -7.13 9.25
C THR A 88 -5.07 -5.64 9.01
N HIS A 89 -3.83 -5.13 8.98
CA HIS A 89 -3.52 -3.70 8.90
C HIS A 89 -2.35 -3.50 7.93
N ILE A 90 -2.30 -2.32 7.32
CA ILE A 90 -1.12 -1.84 6.60
C ILE A 90 -0.63 -0.55 7.24
N PHE A 91 0.68 -0.44 7.41
CA PHE A 91 1.38 0.76 7.85
C PHE A 91 2.20 1.33 6.70
N CYS A 92 2.12 2.64 6.52
CA CYS A 92 2.91 3.38 5.54
C CYS A 92 3.44 4.66 6.19
N ALA A 93 4.61 5.13 5.76
CA ALA A 93 5.05 6.49 6.00
C ALA A 93 4.34 7.41 5.00
N THR A 94 3.73 8.49 5.49
CA THR A 94 2.89 9.37 4.67
C THR A 94 2.95 10.82 5.12
N GLY A 95 2.53 11.71 4.22
CA GLY A 95 2.27 13.10 4.55
C GLY A 95 1.32 13.74 3.54
N GLU A 96 0.43 14.61 4.02
CA GLU A 96 -0.50 15.34 3.17
C GLU A 96 0.25 16.25 2.21
N ALA A 97 -0.09 16.15 0.92
CA ALA A 97 0.43 17.03 -0.11
C ALA A 97 -0.46 17.02 -1.35
N ASP A 98 -0.36 18.09 -2.13
CA ASP A 98 -1.12 18.23 -3.37
C ASP A 98 -0.41 17.54 -4.55
N ARG A 99 0.86 17.15 -4.37
CA ARG A 99 1.70 16.54 -5.40
C ARG A 99 2.59 15.40 -4.87
N PRO A 100 2.98 14.45 -5.74
CA PRO A 100 4.05 13.49 -5.49
C PRO A 100 5.29 14.08 -4.84
N TYR A 101 5.79 13.46 -3.76
CA TYR A 101 7.03 13.83 -3.03
C TYR A 101 7.10 15.24 -2.45
N GLU A 102 6.01 15.99 -2.52
CA GLU A 102 5.85 17.20 -1.73
C GLU A 102 5.32 16.85 -0.33
N LEU A 103 5.53 17.75 0.61
CA LEU A 103 4.94 17.70 1.94
C LEU A 103 4.39 19.08 2.25
N LYS A 104 3.11 19.16 2.65
CA LYS A 104 2.59 20.41 3.20
C LYS A 104 3.38 20.74 4.46
N LYS A 105 4.01 21.92 4.49
CA LYS A 105 4.57 22.46 5.74
C LYS A 105 3.42 22.66 6.72
N ARG A 106 3.32 21.80 7.74
CA ARG A 106 2.58 22.09 8.97
C ARG A 106 3.56 22.66 10.00
N ASN A 107 3.10 23.66 10.78
CA ASN A 107 3.83 24.10 11.96
C ASN A 107 4.16 22.88 12.83
N ILE A 108 5.42 22.79 13.26
CA ILE A 108 6.14 21.66 13.87
C ILE A 108 5.55 21.03 15.16
N ASN A 109 4.29 21.29 15.50
CA ASN A 109 3.65 20.75 16.70
C ASN A 109 2.92 19.40 16.49
N ASN A 110 2.72 18.96 15.24
CA ASN A 110 1.96 17.73 14.92
C ASN A 110 2.75 16.82 13.97
N LEU A 111 3.95 16.41 14.37
CA LEU A 111 4.67 15.32 13.69
C LEU A 111 4.34 14.00 14.39
N TYR A 112 4.33 12.94 13.58
CA TYR A 112 3.97 11.55 13.90
C TYR A 112 2.48 11.27 13.93
N GLU A 113 2.01 10.60 12.88
CA GLU A 113 1.12 9.46 13.07
C GLU A 113 1.41 8.47 11.92
N ALA A 114 2.00 7.32 12.28
CA ALA A 114 1.97 6.14 11.43
C ALA A 114 0.58 5.55 11.60
N TYR A 115 -0.27 5.70 10.58
CA TYR A 115 -1.65 5.27 10.69
C TYR A 115 -1.84 3.87 10.16
N THR A 116 -2.62 3.10 10.91
CA THR A 116 -3.33 1.94 10.43
C THR A 116 -4.36 2.36 9.37
N ILE A 117 -4.24 1.83 8.14
CA ILE A 117 -5.41 1.73 7.27
C ILE A 117 -6.25 0.55 7.78
N ARG A 118 -7.36 0.82 8.48
CA ARG A 118 -8.29 -0.22 8.94
C ARG A 118 -9.11 -0.70 7.75
N LYS A 119 -9.14 -2.03 7.55
CA LYS A 119 -9.86 -2.73 6.48
C LYS A 119 -11.31 -2.23 6.32
N ASN A 120 -11.63 -1.88 5.08
CA ASN A 120 -12.87 -2.31 4.40
C ASN A 120 -12.57 -2.68 2.92
N CYS A 121 -11.34 -3.10 2.62
CA CYS A 121 -11.09 -3.88 1.41
C CYS A 121 -11.43 -5.32 1.75
N ILE A 122 -12.58 -5.77 1.25
CA ILE A 122 -12.97 -7.17 1.24
C ILE A 122 -11.91 -7.88 0.39
N TRP A 123 -11.04 -8.65 1.05
CA TRP A 123 -10.12 -9.56 0.39
C TRP A 123 -10.95 -10.73 -0.14
N HIS A 124 -11.48 -10.61 -1.35
CA HIS A 124 -11.86 -11.77 -2.15
C HIS A 124 -10.75 -11.96 -3.19
N ILE A 125 -9.81 -12.84 -2.86
CA ILE A 125 -9.00 -13.48 -3.88
C ILE A 125 -9.73 -14.79 -4.13
N SER A 126 -10.48 -14.84 -5.23
CA SER A 126 -11.01 -16.08 -5.80
C SER A 126 -9.87 -16.95 -6.31
#